data_AF-A0A353Z3B5-F1
#
_entry.id   AF-A0A353Z3B5-F1
#
_cell.length_a   1.000
_cell.length_b   1.000
_cell.length_c   1.000
_cell.angle_alpha   90.00
_cell.angle_beta   90.00
_cell.angle_gamma   90.00
#
_symmetry.space_group_name_H-M   'P 1'
#
loop_
_entity.id
_entity.type
_entity.pdbx_description
1 polymer ?
#
loop_
_entity_poly.entity_id
_entity_poly.type
_entity_poly.pdbx_seq_one_letter_code
_entity_poly.pdbx_strand_id
1 'polypeptide(L)'
;MGILTKLTLKAKFGLMYLVVIITFSLSVIFSYNSINNVKEGWDNYLEEIAVRQSRIMEIQTGFGYGGIIHNYKNYIISGGEKSIEYYNTFSDTTQLALSSYSSVKNISSREREAIKLISETLYQYDDAFEKYRLGYENGLNIDSISKTILIDDSPALVALHELKTIYEELTEEKNEAIKAKISKSRSILLGSLAGAMLIVILINFLIGKRIIK
;
A
#
# COMPACT_ATOMS: atom_id res chain seq x y z
N MET A 1 -27.05 48.94 7.40
CA MET A 1 -25.94 49.71 6.77
C MET A 1 -25.39 50.88 7.62
N GLY A 2 -26.07 51.31 8.70
CA GLY A 2 -25.67 52.43 9.57
C GLY A 2 -24.92 52.08 10.87
N ILE A 3 -24.53 50.82 11.08
CA ILE A 3 -23.80 50.41 12.31
C ILE A 3 -22.33 50.84 12.24
N LEU A 4 -21.65 50.60 11.10
CA LEU A 4 -20.22 50.91 10.94
C LEU A 4 -19.89 52.41 10.99
N THR A 5 -20.84 53.30 10.70
CA THR A 5 -20.67 54.76 10.82
C THR A 5 -20.73 55.25 12.27
N LYS A 6 -21.43 54.52 13.16
CA LYS A 6 -21.58 54.87 14.57
C LYS A 6 -20.45 54.32 15.46
N LEU A 7 -19.55 53.52 14.90
CA LEU A 7 -18.44 52.92 15.64
C LEU A 7 -17.28 53.90 15.82
N THR A 8 -16.66 53.84 16.99
CA THR A 8 -15.40 54.55 17.28
C THR A 8 -14.26 54.01 16.43
N LEU A 9 -13.20 54.80 16.25
CA LEU A 9 -12.02 54.40 15.49
C LEU A 9 -11.37 53.12 16.07
N LYS A 10 -11.29 53.02 17.40
CA LYS A 10 -10.77 51.82 18.10
C LYS A 10 -11.59 50.58 17.78
N ALA A 11 -12.92 50.68 17.74
CA ALA A 11 -13.79 49.55 17.41
C ALA A 11 -13.65 49.12 15.95
N LYS A 12 -13.44 50.06 15.01
CA LYS A 12 -13.19 49.76 13.59
C LYS A 12 -11.90 48.95 13.40
N PHE A 13 -10.80 49.35 14.05
CA PHE A 13 -9.55 48.59 14.01
C PHE A 13 -9.70 47.20 14.66
N GLY A 14 -10.39 47.11 15.80
CA GLY A 14 -10.69 45.82 16.44
C GLY A 14 -11.43 44.86 15.51
N LEU A 15 -12.42 45.34 14.75
CA LEU A 15 -13.13 44.55 13.74
C LEU A 15 -12.22 44.09 12.60
N MET A 16 -11.29 44.93 12.12
CA MET A 16 -10.33 44.55 11.08
C MET A 16 -9.45 43.39 11.53
N TYR A 17 -8.89 43.47 12.75
CA TYR A 17 -8.09 42.37 13.32
C TYR A 17 -8.90 41.09 13.49
N LEU A 18 -10.14 41.20 13.96
CA LEU A 18 -11.03 40.06 14.13
C LEU A 18 -11.34 39.38 12.80
N VAL A 19 -11.57 40.14 11.74
CA VAL A 19 -11.79 39.61 10.38
C VAL A 19 -10.56 38.86 9.86
N VAL A 20 -9.35 39.40 10.06
CA VAL A 20 -8.10 38.70 9.69
C VAL A 20 -8.02 37.37 10.44
N ILE A 21 -8.22 37.37 11.75
CA ILE A 21 -8.15 36.14 12.56
C ILE A 21 -9.17 35.11 12.05
N ILE A 22 -10.42 35.50 11.83
CA ILE A 22 -11.47 34.59 11.34
C ILE A 22 -11.14 34.02 9.97
N THR A 23 -10.77 34.88 9.01
CA THR A 23 -10.50 34.43 7.64
C THR A 23 -9.30 33.50 7.57
N PHE A 24 -8.22 33.79 8.29
CA PHE A 24 -7.07 32.89 8.38
C PHE A 24 -7.41 31.58 9.10
N SER A 25 -8.21 31.63 10.17
CA SER A 25 -8.64 30.43 10.90
C SER A 25 -9.47 29.51 10.00
N LEU A 26 -10.38 30.07 9.19
CA LEU A 26 -11.14 29.32 8.20
C LEU A 26 -10.24 28.70 7.13
N SER A 27 -9.26 29.45 6.61
CA SER A 27 -8.30 28.91 5.64
C SER A 27 -7.48 27.75 6.22
N VAL A 28 -7.05 27.85 7.49
CA VAL A 28 -6.39 26.75 8.20
C VAL A 28 -7.31 25.53 8.29
N ILE A 29 -8.57 25.70 8.68
CA ILE A 29 -9.54 24.58 8.78
C ILE A 29 -9.75 23.89 7.43
N PHE A 30 -10.01 24.64 6.36
CA PHE A 30 -10.18 24.06 5.02
C PHE A 30 -8.94 23.30 4.56
N SER A 31 -7.77 23.88 4.80
CA SER A 31 -6.48 23.29 4.46
C SER A 31 -6.20 22.02 5.23
N TYR A 32 -6.44 22.03 6.54
CA TYR A 32 -6.29 20.88 7.42
C TYR A 32 -7.16 19.71 6.98
N ASN A 33 -8.45 19.97 6.73
CA ASN A 33 -9.37 18.95 6.24
C ASN A 33 -8.92 18.36 4.89
N SER A 34 -8.40 19.21 4.00
CA SER A 34 -7.89 18.76 2.71
C SER A 34 -6.61 17.93 2.81
N ILE A 35 -5.70 18.28 3.73
CA ILE A 35 -4.50 17.49 4.02
C ILE A 35 -4.87 16.14 4.61
N ASN A 36 -5.86 16.08 5.50
CA ASN A 36 -6.36 14.82 6.05
C ASN A 36 -6.89 13.87 4.96
N ASN A 37 -7.56 14.40 3.92
CA ASN A 37 -8.00 13.59 2.77
C ASN A 37 -6.83 13.01 1.94
N VAL A 38 -5.68 13.69 1.91
CA VAL A 38 -4.44 13.18 1.31
C VAL A 38 -3.84 12.10 2.19
N LYS A 39 -3.77 12.34 3.51
CA LYS A 39 -3.27 11.38 4.49
C LYS A 39 -4.07 10.08 4.46
N GLU A 40 -5.39 10.15 4.44
CA GLU A 40 -6.25 8.96 4.32
C GLU A 40 -5.97 8.18 3.03
N GLY A 41 -5.78 8.88 1.90
CA GLY A 41 -5.39 8.25 0.64
C GLY A 41 -4.03 7.55 0.73
N TRP A 42 -3.08 8.15 1.44
CA TRP A 42 -1.76 7.59 1.68
C TRP A 42 -1.81 6.37 2.62
N ASP A 43 -2.57 6.44 3.71
CA ASP A 43 -2.73 5.34 4.66
C ASP A 43 -3.40 4.13 3.97
N ASN A 44 -4.43 4.36 3.13
CA ASN A 44 -5.04 3.31 2.30
C ASN A 44 -4.04 2.68 1.31
N TYR A 45 -3.14 3.48 0.71
CA TYR A 45 -2.09 2.96 -0.15
C TYR A 45 -1.11 2.06 0.61
N LEU A 46 -0.73 2.43 1.83
CA LEU A 46 0.14 1.59 2.67
C LEU A 46 -0.54 0.27 3.05
N GLU A 47 -1.83 0.31 3.40
CA GLU A 47 -2.59 -0.91 3.74
C GLU A 47 -2.81 -1.85 2.53
N GLU A 48 -2.96 -1.30 1.32
CA GLU A 48 -3.29 -2.09 0.14
C GLU A 48 -2.07 -2.43 -0.73
N ILE A 49 -1.29 -1.43 -1.14
CA ILE A 49 -0.27 -1.58 -2.19
C ILE A 49 1.06 -2.00 -1.61
N ALA A 50 1.50 -1.37 -0.51
CA ALA A 50 2.79 -1.70 0.10
C ALA A 50 2.80 -3.14 0.67
N VAL A 51 1.70 -3.59 1.26
CA VAL A 51 1.55 -4.98 1.74
C VAL A 51 1.66 -5.95 0.57
N ARG A 52 0.93 -5.74 -0.53
CA ARG A 52 1.02 -6.58 -1.74
C ARG A 52 2.45 -6.71 -2.24
N GLN A 53 3.17 -5.60 -2.34
CA GLN A 53 4.56 -5.58 -2.78
C GLN A 53 5.45 -6.44 -1.88
N SER A 54 5.34 -6.26 -0.56
CA SER A 54 6.12 -7.03 0.42
C SER A 54 5.86 -8.53 0.28
N ARG A 55 4.59 -8.94 0.17
CA ARG A 55 4.21 -10.34 0.05
C ARG A 55 4.61 -10.96 -1.30
N ILE A 56 4.53 -10.21 -2.40
CA ILE A 56 5.05 -10.66 -3.71
C ILE A 56 6.55 -10.92 -3.63
N MET A 57 7.33 -10.05 -2.96
CA MET A 57 8.77 -10.25 -2.81
C MET A 57 9.11 -11.47 -1.94
N GLU A 58 8.36 -11.70 -0.86
CA GLU A 58 8.52 -12.89 -0.01
C GLU A 58 8.20 -14.18 -0.79
N ILE A 59 7.08 -14.22 -1.51
CA ILE A 59 6.71 -15.36 -2.36
C ILE A 59 7.76 -15.59 -3.45
N GLN A 60 8.21 -14.52 -4.11
CA GLN A 60 9.27 -14.60 -5.12
C GLN A 60 10.58 -15.14 -4.53
N THR A 61 10.92 -14.77 -3.30
CA THR A 61 12.12 -15.27 -2.62
C THR A 61 11.95 -16.76 -2.31
N GLY A 62 10.77 -17.17 -1.84
CA GLY A 62 10.42 -18.57 -1.61
C GLY A 62 10.57 -19.45 -2.85
N PHE A 63 10.08 -19.02 -4.01
CA PHE A 63 10.24 -19.75 -5.27
C PHE A 63 11.54 -19.44 -6.03
N GLY A 64 12.38 -18.55 -5.49
CA GLY A 64 13.60 -18.06 -6.13
C GLY A 64 14.82 -18.95 -5.95
N TYR A 65 15.97 -18.46 -6.44
CA TYR A 65 17.25 -19.14 -6.24
C TYR A 65 17.59 -19.26 -4.76
N GLY A 66 17.80 -20.49 -4.27
CA GLY A 66 18.04 -20.75 -2.85
C GLY A 66 16.78 -20.92 -2.00
N GLY A 67 15.58 -20.84 -2.60
CA GLY A 67 14.30 -21.08 -1.94
C GLY A 67 13.85 -22.55 -1.98
N ILE A 68 12.53 -22.76 -2.00
CA ILE A 68 11.83 -24.05 -1.94
C ILE A 68 12.33 -25.01 -3.02
N ILE A 69 12.27 -24.60 -4.29
CA ILE A 69 12.67 -25.43 -5.44
C ILE A 69 14.12 -25.91 -5.29
N HIS A 70 15.02 -25.03 -4.85
CA HIS A 70 16.44 -25.34 -4.74
C HIS A 70 16.72 -26.28 -3.55
N ASN A 71 16.17 -25.98 -2.38
CA ASN A 71 16.38 -26.82 -1.20
C ASN A 71 15.71 -28.19 -1.32
N TYR A 72 14.56 -28.26 -1.99
CA TYR A 72 13.93 -29.52 -2.38
C TYR A 72 14.87 -30.38 -3.22
N LYS A 73 15.43 -29.82 -4.30
CA LYS A 73 16.39 -30.53 -5.17
C LYS A 73 17.66 -30.93 -4.42
N ASN A 74 18.20 -30.04 -3.59
CA ASN A 74 19.39 -30.34 -2.78
C ASN A 74 19.14 -31.45 -1.76
N TYR A 75 17.94 -31.47 -1.17
CA TYR A 75 17.55 -32.53 -0.26
C TYR A 75 17.45 -33.88 -0.99
N ILE A 76 16.83 -33.93 -2.16
CA ILE A 76 16.76 -35.14 -2.97
C ILE A 76 18.16 -35.65 -3.35
N ILE A 77 19.10 -34.78 -3.70
CA ILE A 77 20.44 -35.21 -4.15
C ILE A 77 21.31 -35.68 -2.97
N SER A 78 21.26 -34.99 -1.83
CA SER A 78 22.27 -35.14 -0.76
C SER A 78 21.73 -35.60 0.59
N GLY A 79 20.40 -35.61 0.79
CA GLY A 79 19.76 -36.02 2.06
C GLY A 79 20.11 -35.16 3.28
N GLY A 80 20.79 -34.02 3.09
CA GLY A 80 21.36 -33.24 4.18
C GLY A 80 20.34 -32.46 5.02
N GLU A 81 20.49 -32.50 6.34
CA GLU A 81 19.61 -31.82 7.31
C GLU A 81 19.45 -30.32 7.07
N LYS A 82 20.51 -29.63 6.61
CA LYS A 82 20.44 -28.19 6.30
C LYS A 82 19.43 -27.87 5.19
N SER A 83 19.32 -28.73 4.18
CA SER A 83 18.36 -28.54 3.09
C SER A 83 16.93 -28.69 3.60
N ILE A 84 16.70 -29.54 4.61
CA ILE A 84 15.39 -29.69 5.28
C ILE A 84 15.03 -28.40 6.03
N GLU A 85 15.94 -27.90 6.86
CA GLU A 85 15.72 -26.68 7.63
C GLU A 85 15.41 -25.48 6.73
N TYR A 86 16.20 -25.29 5.66
CA TYR A 86 15.95 -24.21 4.72
C TYR A 86 14.65 -24.41 3.94
N TYR A 87 14.36 -25.63 3.48
CA TYR A 87 13.10 -25.93 2.80
C TYR A 87 11.90 -25.55 3.67
N ASN A 88 11.86 -26.03 4.93
CA ASN A 88 10.77 -25.74 5.86
C ASN A 88 10.64 -24.24 6.11
N THR A 89 11.76 -23.55 6.33
CA THR A 89 11.77 -22.09 6.54
C THR A 89 11.17 -21.34 5.35
N PHE A 90 11.57 -21.68 4.12
CA PHE A 90 11.04 -21.04 2.92
C PHE A 90 9.59 -21.41 2.65
N SER A 91 9.19 -22.65 2.92
CA SER A 91 7.78 -23.09 2.79
C SER A 91 6.89 -22.32 3.76
N ASP A 92 7.23 -22.30 5.06
CA ASP A 92 6.47 -21.61 6.10
C ASP A 92 6.33 -20.11 5.81
N THR A 93 7.45 -19.45 5.47
CA THR A 93 7.45 -18.01 5.15
C THR A 93 6.64 -17.70 3.90
N THR A 94 6.69 -18.57 2.88
CA THR A 94 5.87 -18.42 1.65
C THR A 94 4.39 -18.63 1.94
N GLN A 95 4.04 -19.63 2.75
CA GLN A 95 2.67 -19.90 3.16
C GLN A 95 2.08 -18.73 3.97
N LEU A 96 2.87 -18.15 4.87
CA LEU A 96 2.50 -16.94 5.61
C LEU A 96 2.32 -15.74 4.67
N ALA A 97 3.21 -15.59 3.68
CA ALA A 97 3.12 -14.51 2.71
C ALA A 97 1.85 -14.61 1.85
N LEU A 98 1.51 -15.81 1.37
CA LEU A 98 0.27 -16.10 0.63
C LEU A 98 -0.98 -15.83 1.45
N SER A 99 -0.97 -16.26 2.72
CA SER A 99 -2.10 -16.05 3.65
C SER A 99 -2.29 -14.57 3.96
N SER A 100 -1.19 -13.85 4.22
CA SER A 100 -1.23 -12.40 4.43
C SER A 100 -1.68 -11.66 3.17
N TYR A 101 -1.18 -12.03 1.98
CA TYR A 101 -1.66 -11.44 0.72
C TYR A 101 -3.17 -11.64 0.58
N SER A 102 -3.67 -12.85 0.83
CA SER A 102 -5.10 -13.19 0.74
C SER A 102 -6.01 -12.42 1.70
N SER A 103 -5.44 -11.85 2.76
CA SER A 103 -6.16 -11.06 3.76
C SER A 103 -6.24 -9.57 3.42
N VAL A 104 -5.52 -9.11 2.39
CA VAL A 104 -5.55 -7.71 1.98
C VAL A 104 -6.94 -7.32 1.49
N LYS A 105 -7.37 -6.08 1.76
CA LYS A 105 -8.65 -5.57 1.27
C LYS A 105 -8.67 -5.51 -0.27
N ASN A 106 -9.87 -5.68 -0.84
CA ASN A 106 -10.13 -5.46 -2.27
C ASN A 106 -9.31 -6.34 -3.23
N ILE A 107 -9.02 -7.59 -2.86
CA ILE A 107 -8.38 -8.56 -3.77
C ILE A 107 -9.32 -8.86 -4.94
N SER A 108 -8.79 -8.77 -6.15
CA SER A 108 -9.46 -9.09 -7.40
C SER A 108 -9.58 -10.60 -7.62
N SER A 109 -10.43 -11.01 -8.56
CA SER A 109 -10.52 -12.43 -8.93
C SER A 109 -9.25 -12.93 -9.62
N ARG A 110 -8.52 -12.05 -10.34
CA ARG A 110 -7.22 -12.38 -10.96
C ARG A 110 -6.17 -12.67 -9.90
N GLU A 111 -6.08 -11.83 -8.86
CA GLU A 111 -5.18 -12.07 -7.72
C GLU A 111 -5.53 -13.37 -7.00
N ARG A 112 -6.81 -13.64 -6.73
CA ARG A 112 -7.24 -14.91 -6.09
C ARG A 112 -6.81 -16.14 -6.88
N GLU A 113 -6.99 -16.12 -8.19
CA GLU A 113 -6.60 -17.24 -9.04
C GLU A 113 -5.07 -17.42 -9.03
N ALA A 114 -4.32 -16.33 -9.14
CA ALA A 114 -2.87 -16.40 -9.09
C ALA A 114 -2.35 -16.93 -7.73
N ILE A 115 -2.91 -16.46 -6.60
CA ILE A 115 -2.58 -16.97 -5.26
C ILE A 115 -2.91 -18.46 -5.15
N LYS A 116 -4.06 -18.89 -5.70
CA LYS A 116 -4.48 -20.30 -5.69
C LYS A 116 -3.47 -21.17 -6.44
N LEU A 117 -3.06 -20.77 -7.65
CA LEU A 117 -2.07 -21.51 -8.44
C LEU A 117 -0.72 -21.61 -7.71
N ILE A 118 -0.24 -20.52 -7.09
CA ILE A 118 1.00 -20.54 -6.31
C ILE A 118 0.87 -21.47 -5.09
N SER A 119 -0.27 -21.42 -4.40
CA SER A 119 -0.54 -22.28 -3.23
C SER A 119 -0.64 -23.75 -3.61
N GLU A 120 -1.23 -24.06 -4.77
CA GLU A 120 -1.32 -25.43 -5.30
C GLU A 120 0.07 -25.99 -5.64
N THR A 121 0.96 -25.20 -6.26
CA THR A 121 2.34 -25.62 -6.50
C THR A 121 3.13 -25.78 -5.20
N LEU A 122 2.95 -24.87 -4.23
CA LEU A 122 3.57 -25.01 -2.90
C LEU A 122 3.16 -26.32 -2.23
N TYR A 123 1.87 -26.64 -2.26
CA TYR A 123 1.35 -27.89 -1.71
C TYR A 123 1.95 -29.12 -2.40
N GLN A 124 2.13 -29.09 -3.72
CA GLN A 124 2.80 -30.19 -4.44
C GLN A 124 4.24 -30.38 -3.97
N TYR A 125 4.96 -29.29 -3.71
CA TYR A 125 6.30 -29.34 -3.13
C TYR A 125 6.30 -29.91 -1.73
N ASP A 126 5.40 -29.47 -0.84
CA ASP A 126 5.35 -29.94 0.55
C ASP A 126 4.98 -31.43 0.62
N ASP A 127 3.97 -31.86 -0.14
CA ASP A 127 3.58 -33.27 -0.23
C ASP A 127 4.70 -34.14 -0.78
N ALA A 128 5.38 -33.68 -1.84
CA ALA A 128 6.51 -34.40 -2.38
C ALA A 128 7.66 -34.47 -1.38
N PHE A 129 8.02 -33.35 -0.76
CA PHE A 129 9.11 -33.25 0.20
C PHE A 129 8.91 -34.22 1.37
N GLU A 130 7.70 -34.27 1.92
CA GLU A 130 7.36 -35.18 3.02
C GLU A 130 7.42 -36.66 2.59
N LYS A 131 6.95 -36.98 1.39
CA LYS A 131 7.09 -38.34 0.82
C LYS A 131 8.55 -38.76 0.68
N TYR A 132 9.43 -37.86 0.23
CA TYR A 132 10.87 -38.14 0.18
C TYR A 132 11.45 -38.32 1.58
N ARG A 133 11.10 -37.44 2.51
CA ARG A 133 11.62 -37.48 3.89
C ARG A 133 11.28 -38.80 4.57
N LEU A 134 10.02 -39.21 4.53
CA LEU A 134 9.56 -40.48 5.08
C LEU A 134 10.18 -41.67 4.34
N GLY A 135 10.32 -41.61 3.02
CA GLY A 135 10.96 -42.68 2.25
C GLY A 135 12.43 -42.88 2.60
N TYR A 136 13.17 -41.76 2.75
CA TYR A 136 14.57 -41.77 3.16
C TYR A 136 14.75 -42.31 4.58
N GLU A 137 13.92 -41.87 5.53
CA GLU A 137 13.92 -42.39 6.91
C GLU A 137 13.61 -43.89 6.99
N ASN A 138 12.81 -44.41 6.05
CA ASN A 138 12.50 -45.84 5.94
C ASN A 138 13.53 -46.65 5.11
N GLY A 139 14.67 -46.05 4.74
CA GLY A 139 15.77 -46.73 4.05
C GLY A 139 15.52 -47.04 2.57
N LEU A 140 14.51 -46.39 1.95
CA LEU A 140 14.29 -46.50 0.50
C LEU A 140 15.42 -45.78 -0.26
N ASN A 141 15.80 -46.35 -1.40
CA ASN A 141 16.82 -45.74 -2.25
C ASN A 141 16.28 -44.44 -2.89
N ILE A 142 16.97 -43.33 -2.61
CA ILE A 142 16.71 -41.99 -3.16
C ILE A 142 16.51 -42.00 -4.68
N ASP A 143 17.34 -42.72 -5.43
CA ASP A 143 17.27 -42.78 -6.90
C ASP A 143 15.99 -43.42 -7.43
N SER A 144 15.34 -44.24 -6.60
CA SER A 144 14.07 -44.89 -6.93
C SER A 144 12.88 -43.97 -6.68
N ILE A 145 12.99 -43.09 -5.67
CA ILE A 145 11.96 -42.10 -5.37
C ILE A 145 12.10 -40.89 -6.31
N SER A 146 13.34 -40.42 -6.56
CA SER A 146 13.69 -39.18 -7.30
C SER A 146 13.13 -39.11 -8.72
N LYS A 147 13.07 -40.26 -9.40
CA LYS A 147 12.59 -40.38 -10.78
C LYS A 147 11.06 -40.29 -10.92
N THR A 148 10.32 -40.35 -9.81
CA THR A 148 8.87 -40.51 -9.83
C THR A 148 8.11 -39.20 -9.60
N ILE A 149 8.72 -38.22 -8.93
CA ILE A 149 8.04 -36.98 -8.53
C ILE A 149 8.71 -35.77 -9.19
N LEU A 150 8.25 -35.44 -10.40
CA LEU A 150 8.58 -34.20 -11.09
C LEU A 150 7.46 -33.18 -10.82
N ILE A 151 7.80 -32.01 -10.30
CA ILE A 151 6.85 -30.91 -10.07
C ILE A 151 7.04 -29.89 -11.20
N ASP A 152 5.93 -29.43 -11.78
CA ASP A 152 5.93 -28.35 -12.77
C ASP A 152 5.77 -27.00 -12.04
N ASP A 153 6.84 -26.19 -12.08
CA ASP A 153 6.89 -24.88 -11.43
C ASP A 153 6.21 -23.79 -12.27
N SER A 154 5.91 -24.07 -13.55
CA SER A 154 5.39 -23.10 -14.51
C SER A 154 4.11 -22.41 -14.03
N PRO A 155 3.11 -23.09 -13.44
CA PRO A 155 1.90 -22.45 -12.94
C PRO A 155 2.18 -21.37 -11.89
N ALA A 156 3.05 -21.66 -10.90
CA ALA A 156 3.41 -20.69 -9.87
C ALA A 156 4.21 -19.51 -10.43
N LEU A 157 5.13 -19.75 -11.36
CA LEU A 157 5.93 -18.69 -11.97
C LEU A 157 5.08 -17.75 -12.84
N VAL A 158 4.15 -18.29 -13.63
CA VAL A 158 3.19 -17.50 -14.41
C VAL A 158 2.26 -16.71 -13.49
N ALA A 159 1.72 -17.35 -12.45
CA ALA A 159 0.87 -16.69 -11.47
C ALA A 159 1.60 -15.58 -10.68
N LEU A 160 2.88 -15.79 -10.33
CA LEU A 160 3.69 -14.76 -9.69
C LEU A 160 3.95 -13.56 -10.61
N HIS A 161 4.13 -13.81 -11.91
CA HIS A 161 4.22 -12.73 -12.89
C HIS A 161 2.91 -11.95 -12.98
N GLU A 162 1.78 -12.66 -13.03
CA GLU A 162 0.44 -12.05 -13.03
C GLU A 162 0.21 -11.18 -11.79
N LEU A 163 0.60 -11.64 -10.58
CA LEU A 163 0.52 -10.82 -9.37
C LEU A 163 1.34 -9.53 -9.47
N LYS A 164 2.51 -9.56 -10.10
CA LYS A 164 3.34 -8.37 -10.32
C LYS A 164 2.68 -7.39 -11.29
N THR A 165 2.14 -7.89 -12.39
CA THR A 165 1.41 -7.07 -13.36
C THR A 165 0.22 -6.38 -12.72
N ILE A 166 -0.59 -7.12 -11.94
CA ILE A 166 -1.74 -6.53 -11.22
C ILE A 166 -1.26 -5.50 -10.19
N TYR A 167 -0.18 -5.78 -9.47
CA TYR A 167 0.41 -4.83 -8.53
C TYR A 167 0.87 -3.54 -9.23
N GLU A 168 1.50 -3.62 -10.40
CA GLU A 168 1.93 -2.46 -11.19
C GLU A 168 0.73 -1.63 -11.65
N GLU A 169 -0.32 -2.28 -12.20
CA GLU A 169 -1.59 -1.64 -12.59
C GLU A 169 -2.23 -0.88 -11.42
N LEU A 170 -2.37 -1.54 -10.26
CA LEU A 170 -2.95 -0.94 -9.05
C LEU A 170 -2.09 0.20 -8.50
N THR A 171 -0.77 0.07 -8.57
CA THR A 171 0.17 1.09 -8.09
C THR A 171 0.05 2.36 -8.94
N GLU A 172 -0.05 2.22 -10.26
CA GLU A 172 -0.26 3.34 -11.17
C GLU A 172 -1.59 4.05 -10.87
N GLU A 173 -2.69 3.30 -10.79
CA GLU A 173 -4.03 3.84 -10.49
C GLU A 173 -4.04 4.63 -9.18
N LYS A 174 -3.51 4.04 -8.09
CA LYS A 174 -3.52 4.67 -6.76
C LYS A 174 -2.60 5.87 -6.68
N ASN A 175 -1.46 5.83 -7.37
CA ASN A 175 -0.55 6.97 -7.45
C ASN A 175 -1.19 8.16 -8.15
N GLU A 176 -1.92 7.93 -9.25
CA GLU A 176 -2.67 9.01 -9.93
C GLU A 176 -3.79 9.56 -9.04
N ALA A 177 -4.51 8.71 -8.31
CA ALA A 177 -5.51 9.15 -7.34
C ALA A 177 -4.91 10.01 -6.21
N ILE A 178 -3.74 9.64 -5.69
CA ILE A 178 -3.03 10.42 -4.65
C ILE A 178 -2.53 11.75 -5.23
N LYS A 179 -1.93 11.76 -6.43
CA LYS A 179 -1.50 13.00 -7.10
C LYS A 179 -2.68 13.96 -7.31
N ALA A 180 -3.84 13.45 -7.71
CA ALA A 180 -5.05 14.25 -7.86
C ALA A 180 -5.51 14.85 -6.52
N LYS A 181 -5.50 14.05 -5.43
CA LYS A 181 -5.81 14.53 -4.07
C LYS A 181 -4.82 15.62 -3.61
N ILE A 182 -3.52 15.43 -3.85
CA ILE A 182 -2.48 16.43 -3.53
C ILE A 182 -2.73 17.72 -4.31
N SER A 183 -2.99 17.63 -5.61
CA SER A 183 -3.27 18.79 -6.45
C SER A 183 -4.52 19.55 -5.98
N LYS A 184 -5.60 18.84 -5.67
CA LYS A 184 -6.83 19.41 -5.08
C LYS A 184 -6.53 20.11 -3.76
N SER A 185 -5.70 19.50 -2.91
CA SER A 185 -5.32 20.07 -1.62
C SER A 185 -4.53 21.37 -1.77
N ARG A 186 -3.57 21.39 -2.71
CA ARG A 186 -2.85 22.61 -3.08
C ARG A 186 -3.79 23.72 -3.56
N SER A 187 -4.78 23.38 -4.40
CA SER A 187 -5.76 24.37 -4.88
C SER A 187 -6.65 24.91 -3.75
N ILE A 188 -7.06 24.07 -2.79
CA ILE A 188 -7.83 24.50 -1.61
C ILE A 188 -7.00 25.43 -0.71
N LEU A 189 -5.74 25.08 -0.46
CA LEU A 189 -4.79 25.90 0.28
C LEU A 189 -4.64 27.30 -0.35
N LEU A 190 -4.27 27.36 -1.63
CA LEU A 190 -4.05 28.62 -2.34
C LEU A 190 -5.35 29.43 -2.49
N GLY A 191 -6.45 28.76 -2.83
CA GLY A 191 -7.75 29.40 -3.00
C GLY A 191 -8.31 29.99 -1.71
N SER A 192 -8.20 29.27 -0.58
CA SER A 192 -8.64 29.78 0.72
C SER A 192 -7.80 30.96 1.21
N LEU A 193 -6.48 30.94 0.99
CA LEU A 193 -5.61 32.07 1.31
C LEU A 193 -5.90 33.30 0.43
N ALA A 194 -6.04 33.12 -0.88
CA ALA A 194 -6.39 34.20 -1.80
C ALA A 194 -7.77 34.79 -1.46
N GLY A 195 -8.75 33.94 -1.15
CA GLY A 195 -10.07 34.36 -0.68
C GLY A 195 -10.00 35.17 0.62
N ALA A 196 -9.24 34.70 1.61
CA ALA A 196 -9.01 35.43 2.86
C ALA A 196 -8.39 36.81 2.61
N MET A 197 -7.36 36.89 1.77
CA MET A 197 -6.73 38.16 1.39
C MET A 197 -7.71 39.13 0.73
N LEU A 198 -8.52 38.65 -0.23
CA LEU A 198 -9.53 39.48 -0.90
C LEU A 198 -10.59 40.01 0.09
N ILE A 199 -11.04 39.17 1.03
CA ILE A 199 -11.99 39.57 2.08
C ILE A 199 -11.37 40.66 2.98
N VAL A 200 -10.11 40.48 3.40
CA VAL A 200 -9.40 41.46 4.24
C VAL A 200 -9.24 42.79 3.49
N ILE A 201 -8.81 42.77 2.23
CA ILE A 201 -8.66 43.98 1.41
C ILE A 201 -10.01 44.69 1.26
N LEU A 202 -11.08 43.96 0.92
CA LEU A 202 -12.41 44.52 0.74
C LEU A 202 -12.93 45.18 2.02
N ILE A 203 -12.80 44.50 3.16
CA ILE A 203 -13.26 45.02 4.45
C ILE A 203 -12.44 46.25 4.85
N ASN A 204 -11.12 46.23 4.66
CA ASN A 204 -10.26 47.37 4.94
C ASN A 204 -10.63 48.58 4.07
N PHE A 205 -10.89 48.36 2.77
CA PHE A 205 -11.34 49.42 1.86
C PHE A 205 -12.69 50.02 2.28
N LEU A 206 -13.67 49.17 2.62
CA LEU A 206 -15.00 49.60 3.06
C LEU A 206 -14.97 50.41 4.36
N ILE A 207 -14.10 50.01 5.31
CA ILE A 207 -13.91 50.74 6.57
C ILE A 207 -13.16 52.05 6.33
N GLY A 208 -12.08 52.04 5.54
CA GLY A 208 -11.28 53.22 5.22
C GLY A 208 -12.08 54.34 4.54
N LYS A 209 -12.97 54.00 3.60
CA LYS A 209 -13.88 54.95 2.96
C LYS A 209 -14.79 55.70 3.96
N ARG A 210 -15.04 55.13 5.14
CA ARG A 210 -15.86 55.72 6.21
C ARG A 210 -15.04 56.40 7.33
N ILE A 211 -13.72 56.48 7.19
CA ILE A 211 -12.83 57.23 8.09
C ILE A 211 -12.52 58.61 7.48
N ILE A 212 -12.44 58.70 6.15
CA ILE A 212 -12.09 59.92 5.40
C ILE A 212 -13.31 60.85 5.20
N LYS A 213 -14.53 60.42 5.58
CA LYS A 213 -15.74 61.25 5.64
C LYS A 213 -16.07 61.59 7.08
#